data_AF-A0A0E0IAV3-F1
#
_entry.id   AF-A0A0E0IAV3-F1
#
_cell.length_a   1.000
_cell.length_b   1.000
_cell.length_c   1.000
_cell.angle_alpha   90.00
_cell.angle_beta   90.00
_cell.angle_gamma   90.00
#
_symmetry.space_group_name_H-M   'P 1'
#
loop_
_entity.id
_entity.type
_entity.pdbx_description
1 polymer ?
#
loop_
_entity_poly.entity_id
_entity_poly.type
_entity_poly.pdbx_seq_one_letter_code
_entity_poly.pdbx_strand_id
1 'polypeptide(L)' 'MQDFHFCIDEQTQGCIARFQADYMWKTEKRTVGSKCFAKCVTKPGSSLSGSESSCISRCVDHYIEATGIVSRALFSTTR' A
#
# COMPACT_ATOMS: atom_id res chain seq x y z
N MET A 1 10.17 -4.04 9.27
CA MET A 1 10.02 -4.87 10.49
C MET A 1 10.43 -4.00 11.67
N GLN A 2 9.61 -2.99 11.98
CA GLN A 2 9.87 -1.95 12.99
C GLN A 2 8.61 -1.59 13.81
N ASP A 3 7.48 -2.28 13.63
CA ASP A 3 6.16 -1.84 14.14
C ASP A 3 5.64 -2.62 15.37
N PHE A 4 6.44 -3.51 15.97
CA PHE A 4 5.97 -4.38 17.07
C PHE A 4 6.12 -3.77 18.48
N HIS A 5 6.86 -2.67 18.66
CA HIS A 5 7.16 -2.14 20.00
C HIS A 5 6.04 -1.28 20.61
N PHE A 6 5.02 -0.90 19.83
CA PHE A 6 4.01 0.10 20.26
C PHE A 6 2.77 -0.49 20.97
N CYS A 7 2.61 -1.82 21.04
CA CYS A 7 1.37 -2.46 21.54
C CYS A 7 1.39 -2.93 23.01
N ILE A 8 2.44 -2.61 23.80
CA ILE A 8 2.58 -3.17 25.17
C ILE A 8 1.81 -2.39 26.25
N ASP A 9 1.51 -1.09 26.08
CA ASP A 9 1.03 -0.26 27.20
C ASP A 9 -0.43 0.20 27.20
N GLU A 10 -1.25 0.01 26.14
CA GLU A 10 -2.63 0.54 26.19
C GLU A 10 -3.66 -0.27 25.39
N GLN A 11 -4.59 -0.87 26.14
CA GLN A 11 -5.90 -1.42 25.75
C GLN A 11 -5.98 -2.05 24.34
N THR A 12 -5.81 -3.37 24.34
CA THR A 12 -5.82 -4.36 23.25
C THR A 12 -6.85 -4.12 22.11
N GLN A 13 -7.95 -3.44 22.34
CA GLN A 13 -9.03 -3.25 21.35
C GLN A 13 -8.66 -2.23 20.25
N GLY A 14 -7.92 -1.16 20.57
CA GLY A 14 -7.48 -0.17 19.58
C GLY A 14 -6.31 -0.65 18.72
N CYS A 15 -5.41 -1.44 19.31
CA CYS A 15 -4.27 -2.02 18.62
C CYS A 15 -4.69 -3.06 17.58
N ILE A 16 -5.69 -3.92 17.85
CA ILE A 16 -6.16 -4.95 16.90
C ILE A 16 -6.77 -4.30 15.65
N ALA A 17 -7.59 -3.26 15.79
CA ALA A 17 -8.22 -2.59 14.65
C ALA A 17 -7.19 -1.92 13.73
N ARG A 18 -6.14 -1.32 14.31
CA ARG A 18 -4.98 -0.78 13.56
C ARG A 18 -4.20 -1.91 12.90
N PHE A 19 -3.91 -3.00 13.63
CA PHE A 19 -3.21 -4.18 13.11
C PHE A 19 -3.94 -4.86 11.94
N GLN A 20 -5.28 -4.95 11.99
CA GLN A 20 -6.09 -5.53 10.91
C GLN A 20 -6.12 -4.64 9.65
N ALA A 21 -6.22 -3.32 9.82
CA ALA A 21 -6.10 -2.36 8.72
C ALA A 21 -4.70 -2.40 8.08
N ASP A 22 -3.65 -2.54 8.89
CA ASP A 22 -2.26 -2.69 8.43
C ASP A 22 -2.02 -4.05 7.74
N TYR A 23 -2.73 -5.12 8.16
CA TYR A 23 -2.64 -6.43 7.55
C TYR A 23 -3.31 -6.48 6.17
N MET A 24 -4.46 -5.81 6.00
CA MET A 24 -5.10 -5.68 4.69
C MET A 24 -4.20 -4.91 3.72
N TRP A 25 -3.54 -3.84 4.19
CA TRP A 25 -2.54 -3.09 3.42
C TRP A 25 -1.29 -3.91 3.04
N LYS A 26 -0.87 -4.90 3.85
CA LYS A 26 0.27 -5.78 3.57
C LYS A 26 0.10 -6.60 2.28
N THR A 27 -1.14 -7.01 1.98
CA THR A 27 -1.47 -7.80 0.79
C THR A 27 -1.43 -6.94 -0.47
N GLU A 28 -1.96 -5.71 -0.38
CA GLU A 28 -1.96 -4.73 -1.47
C GLU A 28 -0.52 -4.31 -1.82
N LYS A 29 0.33 -4.08 -0.81
CA LYS A 29 1.70 -3.56 -1.00
C LYS A 29 2.55 -4.40 -1.94
N ARG A 30 2.38 -5.73 -1.94
CA ARG A 30 3.11 -6.64 -2.86
C ARG A 30 2.66 -6.43 -4.30
N THR A 31 1.36 -6.29 -4.51
CA THR A 31 0.76 -6.04 -5.83
C THR A 31 1.12 -4.65 -6.34
N VAL A 32 0.92 -3.61 -5.52
CA VAL A 32 1.30 -2.22 -5.83
C VAL A 32 2.78 -2.12 -6.15
N GLY A 33 3.63 -2.76 -5.33
CA GLY A 33 5.08 -2.79 -5.56
C GLY A 33 5.43 -3.34 -6.94
N SER A 34 4.85 -4.48 -7.34
CA SER A 34 5.12 -5.06 -8.68
C SER A 34 4.56 -4.22 -9.82
N LYS A 35 3.35 -3.67 -9.67
CA LYS A 35 2.68 -2.85 -10.70
C LYS A 35 3.40 -1.53 -10.90
N CYS A 36 3.74 -0.83 -9.82
CA CYS A 36 4.47 0.42 -9.87
C CYS A 36 5.90 0.22 -10.35
N PHE A 37 6.58 -0.85 -9.95
CA PHE A 37 7.91 -1.16 -10.47
C PHE A 37 7.86 -1.43 -11.98
N ALA A 38 6.95 -2.28 -12.46
CA ALA A 38 6.80 -2.56 -13.89
C ALA A 38 6.40 -1.33 -14.73
N LYS A 39 5.75 -0.33 -14.13
CA LYS A 39 5.38 0.92 -14.79
C LYS A 39 6.48 1.97 -14.77
N CYS A 40 7.20 2.09 -13.67
CA CYS A 40 8.21 3.14 -13.47
C CYS A 40 9.61 2.73 -13.92
N VAL A 41 9.94 1.43 -13.90
CA VAL A 41 11.27 0.91 -14.26
C VAL A 41 11.23 0.35 -15.68
N THR A 42 11.76 1.11 -16.63
CA THR A 42 11.78 0.74 -18.07
C THR A 42 13.06 0.04 -18.50
N LYS A 43 14.15 0.22 -17.77
CA LYS A 43 15.40 -0.53 -17.91
C LYS A 43 15.84 -1.00 -16.52
N PRO A 44 15.74 -2.30 -16.21
CA PRO A 44 16.15 -2.79 -14.90
C PRO A 44 17.66 -2.62 -14.74
N GLY A 45 18.07 -1.67 -13.90
CA GLY A 45 19.44 -1.50 -13.44
C GLY A 45 19.61 -2.06 -12.02
N SER A 46 20.86 -2.10 -11.54
CA SER A 46 21.18 -2.57 -10.19
C SER A 46 20.62 -1.67 -9.07
N SER A 47 20.21 -0.44 -9.43
CA SER A 47 19.72 0.58 -8.51
C SER A 47 18.60 1.38 -9.17
N LEU A 48 17.64 1.83 -8.37
CA LEU A 48 16.64 2.81 -8.79
C LEU A 48 17.30 4.19 -8.93
N SER A 49 17.10 4.83 -10.07
CA SER A 49 17.41 6.25 -10.27
C SER A 49 16.45 7.13 -9.49
N GLY A 50 16.85 8.38 -9.20
CA GLY A 50 16.01 9.35 -8.49
C GLY A 50 14.67 9.66 -9.20
N SER A 51 14.63 9.47 -10.52
CA SER A 51 13.42 9.59 -11.33
C SER A 51 12.47 8.42 -11.10
N GLU A 52 12.98 7.20 -10.98
CA GLU A 52 12.19 5.99 -10.74
C GLU A 52 11.62 5.98 -9.33
N SER A 53 12.39 6.39 -8.31
CA SER A 53 11.87 6.52 -6.94
C SER A 53 10.74 7.54 -6.85
N SER A 54 10.89 8.70 -7.50
CA SER A 54 9.85 9.73 -7.58
C SER A 54 8.61 9.27 -8.35
N CYS A 55 8.79 8.43 -9.37
CA CYS A 55 7.68 7.81 -10.11
C CYS A 55 6.93 6.80 -9.23
N ILE A 56 7.66 5.95 -8.50
CA ILE A 56 7.07 4.91 -7.64
C ILE A 56 6.24 5.56 -6.53
N SER A 57 6.73 6.61 -5.87
CA SER A 57 5.95 7.34 -4.86
C SER A 57 4.61 7.82 -5.42
N ARG A 58 4.63 8.52 -6.56
CA ARG A 58 3.41 8.99 -7.24
C ARG A 58 2.50 7.84 -7.68
N CYS A 59 3.06 6.75 -8.18
CA CYS A 59 2.30 5.59 -8.60
C CYS A 59 1.52 4.96 -7.44
N VAL A 60 2.15 4.87 -6.26
CA VAL A 60 1.50 4.34 -5.06
C VAL A 60 0.33 5.24 -4.64
N ASP A 61 0.53 6.56 -4.59
CA ASP A 61 -0.52 7.51 -4.23
C ASP A 61 -1.75 7.39 -5.16
N HIS A 62 -1.52 7.36 -6.47
CA HIS A 62 -2.60 7.17 -7.45
C HIS A 62 -3.27 5.78 -7.36
N TYR A 63 -2.52 4.73 -7.04
CA TYR A 63 -3.07 3.39 -6.89
C TYR A 63 -4.06 3.32 -5.70
N ILE A 64 -3.71 3.98 -4.59
CA ILE A 64 -4.58 4.05 -3.40
C ILE A 64 -5.88 4.76 -3.76
N GLU A 65 -5.79 5.91 -4.44
CA GLU A 65 -6.96 6.69 -4.86
C GLU A 65 -7.87 5.87 -5.78
N ALA A 66 -7.29 5.25 -6.81
CA ALA A 66 -8.03 4.41 -7.75
C ALA A 66 -8.70 3.23 -7.05
N THR A 67 -8.00 2.56 -6.14
CA THR A 67 -8.54 1.44 -5.36
C THR A 67 -9.68 1.90 -4.46
N GLY A 68 -9.61 3.10 -3.89
CA GLY A 68 -10.70 3.71 -3.13
C GLY A 68 -11.95 3.97 -3.98
N ILE A 69 -11.78 4.42 -5.23
CA ILE A 69 -12.89 4.62 -6.17
C ILE A 69 -13.52 3.27 -6.55
N VAL A 70 -12.70 2.29 -6.94
CA VAL A 70 -13.16 0.94 -7.31
C VAL A 70 -13.88 0.27 -6.14
N SER A 71 -13.32 0.35 -4.93
CA SER A 71 -13.95 -0.19 -3.73
C SER A 71 -15.34 0.40 -3.52
N ARG A 72 -15.48 1.74 -3.56
CA ARG A 72 -16.79 2.40 -3.44
C ARG A 72 -17.77 1.95 -4.52
N ALA A 73 -17.33 1.86 -5.78
CA ALA A 73 -18.17 1.46 -6.90
C ALA A 73 -18.61 -0.02 -6.81
N LEU A 74 -17.71 -0.90 -6.37
CA LEU A 74 -18.02 -2.32 -6.14
C LEU A 74 -19.03 -2.48 -5.01
N PHE A 75 -18.81 -1.83 -3.86
CA PHE A 75 -19.72 -1.94 -2.72
C PHE A 75 -21.04 -1.17 -2.91
N SER A 76 -21.09 -0.14 -3.75
CA SER A 76 -22.34 0.56 -4.08
C SER A 76 -23.18 -0.17 -5.14
N THR A 77 -22.57 -1.04 -5.94
CA THR A 77 -23.21 -1.79 -7.05
C THR A 77 -23.75 -3.16 -6.63
N THR A 78 -23.47 -3.63 -5.41
CA THR A 78 -24.13 -4.82 -4.86
C THR A 78 -25.55 -4.47 -4.41
N ARG A 79 -26.50 -4.48 -5.35
CA ARG A 79 -27.94 -4.68 -5.08
C ARG A 79 -28.31 -6.13 -5.36
#